data_AF-A0A961BUJ8-F1
#
_entry.id   AF-A0A961BUJ8-F1
#
_cell.length_a   1.000
_cell.length_b   1.000
_cell.length_c   1.000
_cell.angle_alpha   90.00
_cell.angle_beta   90.00
_cell.angle_gamma   90.00
#
_symmetry.space_group_name_H-M   'P 1'
#
loop_
_entity.id
_entity.type
_entity.pdbx_description
1 polymer ?
#
loop_
_entity_poly.entity_id
_entity_poly.type
_entity_poly.pdbx_seq_one_letter_code
_entity_poly.pdbx_strand_id
1 'polypeptide(L)'
;MQLFVTGGAGFIGSNYVHWLLANTDDSVVVFDALTYAGNLDNLRQLDADPRFRFVRRHPVSDRFMPWMATHWSVQADQRTIYFRLDPDARWS
;
A
#
# COMPACT_ATOMS: atom_id res chain seq x y z
N MET A 1 -8.89 -5.12 8.48
CA MET A 1 -7.57 -5.68 8.11
C MET A 1 -6.63 -4.52 7.75
N GLN A 2 -5.31 -4.70 7.77
CA GLN A 2 -4.38 -3.66 7.29
C GLN A 2 -3.92 -4.01 5.87
N LEU A 3 -4.28 -3.15 4.92
CA LEU A 3 -4.00 -3.30 3.50
C LEU A 3 -2.78 -2.48 3.11
N PHE A 4 -1.94 -3.08 2.27
CA PHE A 4 -0.73 -2.46 1.76
C PHE A 4 -0.89 -2.23 0.26
N VAL A 5 -0.99 -0.97 -0.16
CA VAL A 5 -1.29 -0.58 -1.54
C VAL A 5 -0.06 0.06 -2.17
N THR A 6 0.54 -0.62 -3.15
CA THR A 6 1.64 -0.06 -3.94
C THR A 6 1.11 0.76 -5.12
N GLY A 7 1.79 1.86 -5.46
CA GLY A 7 1.34 2.74 -6.56
C GLY A 7 0.06 3.53 -6.25
N GLY A 8 -0.26 3.69 -4.95
CA GLY A 8 -1.50 4.30 -4.48
C GLY A 8 -1.63 5.80 -4.75
N ALA A 9 -0.57 6.50 -5.17
CA ALA A 9 -0.65 7.91 -5.56
C ALA A 9 -0.98 8.11 -7.05
N GLY A 10 -1.02 7.04 -7.85
CA GLY A 10 -1.45 7.08 -9.25
C GLY A 10 -2.97 7.15 -9.43
N PHE A 11 -3.45 7.21 -10.67
CA PHE A 11 -4.89 7.37 -10.97
C PHE A 11 -5.76 6.24 -10.41
N ILE A 12 -5.50 4.99 -10.77
CA ILE A 12 -6.29 3.83 -10.29
C ILE A 12 -6.02 3.59 -8.81
N GLY A 13 -4.75 3.64 -8.40
CA GLY A 13 -4.35 3.38 -7.02
C GLY A 13 -5.02 4.31 -6.02
N SER A 14 -5.07 5.61 -6.30
CA SER A 14 -5.68 6.58 -5.38
C SER A 14 -7.19 6.38 -5.28
N ASN A 15 -7.90 6.19 -6.39
CA ASN A 15 -9.35 5.89 -6.37
C ASN A 15 -9.66 4.61 -5.59
N TYR A 16 -8.81 3.58 -5.71
CA TYR A 16 -8.97 2.36 -4.93
C TYR A 16 -8.81 2.60 -3.43
N VAL A 17 -7.83 3.41 -3.02
CA VAL A 17 -7.62 3.80 -1.61
C VAL A 17 -8.82 4.60 -1.07
N HIS A 18 -9.31 5.58 -1.82
CA HIS A 18 -10.54 6.32 -1.49
C HIS A 18 -11.73 5.38 -1.30
N TRP A 19 -11.91 4.46 -2.25
CA TRP A 19 -13.00 3.49 -2.18
C TRP A 19 -12.89 2.59 -0.96
N LEU A 20 -11.69 2.07 -0.65
CA LEU A 20 -11.46 1.24 0.54
C LEU A 20 -11.84 1.98 1.82
N LEU A 21 -11.31 3.18 2.04
CA LEU A 21 -11.58 3.94 3.26
C LEU A 21 -13.06 4.35 3.38
N ALA A 22 -13.75 4.57 2.26
CA ALA A 22 -15.17 4.93 2.27
C ALA A 22 -16.11 3.72 2.45
N ASN A 23 -15.70 2.52 2.07
CA ASN A 23 -16.61 1.36 1.95
C ASN A 23 -16.23 0.18 2.85
N THR A 24 -15.08 0.22 3.52
CA THR A 24 -14.64 -0.83 4.44
C THR A 24 -14.10 -0.25 5.75
N ASP A 25 -13.96 -1.12 6.76
CA ASP A 25 -13.31 -0.79 8.04
C ASP A 25 -11.79 -1.05 8.01
N ASP A 26 -11.21 -1.25 6.83
CA ASP A 26 -9.79 -1.54 6.70
C ASP A 26 -8.91 -0.30 6.90
N SER A 27 -7.70 -0.52 7.40
CA SER A 27 -6.64 0.48 7.37
C SER A 27 -5.78 0.30 6.14
N VAL A 28 -5.28 1.40 5.59
CA VAL A 28 -4.54 1.41 4.33
C VAL A 28 -3.20 2.11 4.52
N VAL A 29 -2.13 1.41 4.16
CA VAL A 29 -0.79 1.97 4.01
C VAL A 29 -0.49 2.05 2.52
N VAL A 30 -0.36 3.27 1.99
CA VAL A 30 0.07 3.51 0.62
C VAL A 30 1.59 3.57 0.57
N PHE A 31 2.17 2.73 -0.28
CA PHE A 31 3.57 2.75 -0.66
C PHE A 31 3.71 3.26 -2.09
N ASP A 32 4.30 4.44 -2.25
CA ASP A 32 4.47 5.03 -3.57
C ASP A 32 5.86 5.64 -3.73
N ALA A 33 6.46 5.43 -4.89
CA ALA A 33 7.75 6.01 -5.24
C ALA A 33 7.63 7.50 -5.60
N LEU A 34 6.41 7.98 -5.91
CA LEU A 34 6.13 9.29 -6.50
C LEU A 34 7.01 9.52 -7.74
N THR A 35 6.93 8.57 -8.68
CA THR A 35 7.48 8.76 -10.03
C THR A 35 6.64 9.79 -10.80
N TYR A 36 6.92 9.98 -12.09
CA TYR A 36 6.16 10.92 -12.94
C TYR A 36 4.64 10.67 -12.94
N ALA A 37 4.19 9.45 -12.67
CA ALA A 37 2.78 9.08 -12.68
C ALA A 37 2.09 9.20 -11.30
N GLY A 38 2.85 9.42 -10.23
CA GLY A 38 2.33 9.55 -8.87
C GLY A 38 2.07 11.01 -8.51
N ASN A 39 0.88 11.31 -7.97
CA ASN A 39 0.54 12.66 -7.50
C ASN A 39 -0.02 12.59 -6.07
N LEU A 40 0.68 13.22 -5.12
CA LEU A 40 0.27 13.24 -3.72
C LEU A 40 -1.04 14.00 -3.50
N ASP A 41 -1.37 14.97 -4.35
CA ASP A 41 -2.63 15.70 -4.26
C ASP A 41 -3.86 14.77 -4.40
N ASN A 42 -3.70 13.62 -5.07
CA ASN A 42 -4.75 12.60 -5.15
C ASN A 42 -5.09 12.00 -3.78
N LEU A 43 -4.19 12.09 -2.79
CA LEU A 43 -4.31 11.47 -1.47
C LEU A 43 -4.48 12.49 -0.33
N ARG A 44 -4.28 13.79 -0.57
CA ARG A 44 -4.27 14.83 0.48
C ARG A 44 -5.54 14.88 1.33
N GLN A 45 -6.69 14.54 0.77
CA GLN A 45 -7.95 14.53 1.51
C GLN A 45 -7.99 13.42 2.58
N LEU A 46 -7.09 12.44 2.49
CA LEU A 46 -7.02 11.29 3.39
C LEU A 46 -6.05 11.50 4.56
N ASP A 47 -5.24 12.57 4.57
CA ASP A 47 -4.24 12.82 5.63
C ASP A 47 -4.85 12.95 7.03
N ALA A 48 -6.15 13.26 7.12
CA ALA A 48 -6.88 13.34 8.37
C ALA A 48 -7.56 12.02 8.80
N ASP A 49 -7.63 11.01 7.93
CA ASP A 49 -8.20 9.71 8.29
C ASP A 49 -7.16 8.89 9.10
N PRO A 50 -7.46 8.52 10.35
CA PRO A 50 -6.52 7.77 11.19
C PRO A 50 -6.20 6.37 10.67
N ARG A 51 -7.00 5.85 9.73
CA ARG A 51 -6.78 4.56 9.06
C ARG A 51 -5.88 4.66 7.84
N PHE A 52 -5.53 5.87 7.40
CA PHE A 52 -4.67 6.11 6.27
C PHE A 52 -3.23 6.42 6.70
N ARG A 53 -2.26 5.83 6.00
CA ARG A 53 -0.84 6.19 6.13
C ARG A 53 -0.16 6.19 4.78
N PHE A 54 0.63 7.22 4.52
CA PHE A 54 1.48 7.30 3.34
C PHE A 54 2.94 7.02 3.68
N VAL A 55 3.63 6.27 2.82
CA VAL A 55 5.07 6.03 2.89
C VAL A 55 5.69 6.19 1.51
N ARG A 56 6.65 7.11 1.41
CA ARG A 56 7.37 7.38 0.15
C ARG A 56 8.58 6.48 0.02
N ARG A 57 8.47 5.42 -0.78
CA ARG A 57 9.52 4.44 -1.04
C ARG A 57 9.26 3.75 -2.37
N HIS A 58 10.33 3.32 -3.03
CA HIS A 58 10.23 2.47 -4.21
C HIS A 58 10.10 1.00 -3.79
N PRO A 59 9.08 0.26 -4.26
CA PRO A 59 8.82 -1.11 -3.77
C PRO A 59 9.96 -2.10 -4.04
N VAL A 60 10.70 -1.90 -5.15
CA VAL A 60 11.82 -2.76 -5.58
C VAL A 60 13.20 -2.19 -5.22
N SER A 61 13.53 -0.99 -5.71
CA SER A 61 14.85 -0.38 -5.58
C SER A 61 15.30 -0.14 -4.14
N ASP A 62 14.37 0.16 -3.24
CA ASP A 62 14.69 0.32 -1.81
C ASP A 62 14.78 -1.04 -1.08
N ARG A 63 14.67 -2.15 -1.83
CA ARG A 63 14.63 -3.55 -1.34
C ARG A 63 13.59 -3.79 -0.25
N PHE A 64 12.60 -2.92 -0.17
CA PHE A 64 11.62 -2.91 0.89
C PHE A 64 10.69 -4.14 0.84
N MET A 65 10.13 -4.44 -0.35
CA MET A 65 9.28 -5.62 -0.51
C MET A 65 10.03 -6.95 -0.34
N PRO A 66 11.23 -7.15 -0.93
CA PRO A 66 12.04 -8.34 -0.67
C PRO A 66 12.38 -8.56 0.81
N TRP A 67 12.52 -7.50 1.60
CA TRP A 67 12.82 -7.61 3.03
C TRP A 67 11.57 -7.93 3.86
N MET A 68 10.43 -7.32 3.53
CA MET A 68 9.18 -7.51 4.28
C MET A 68 8.42 -8.80 3.93
N ALA A 69 8.49 -9.25 2.68
CA ALA A 69 7.80 -10.46 2.23
C ALA A 69 8.59 -11.72 2.60
N THR A 70 8.59 -12.08 3.88
CA THR A 70 9.25 -13.31 4.35
C THR A 70 8.50 -14.57 3.94
N HIS A 71 7.19 -14.45 3.68
CA HIS A 71 6.33 -15.53 3.20
C HIS A 71 5.34 -14.99 2.17
N TRP A 72 5.11 -15.78 1.11
CA TRP A 72 4.06 -15.51 0.14
C TRP A 72 3.22 -16.78 -0.08
N SER A 73 1.94 -16.59 -0.36
CA SER A 73 1.04 -17.67 -0.77
C SER A 73 0.16 -17.20 -1.93
N VAL A 74 -0.15 -18.11 -2.84
CA VAL A 74 -1.14 -17.87 -3.90
C VAL A 74 -2.45 -18.50 -3.46
N GLN A 75 -3.55 -17.78 -3.57
CA GLN A 75 -4.85 -18.34 -3.28
C GLN A 75 -5.23 -19.43 -4.29
N ALA A 76 -6.23 -20.23 -3.92
CA ALA A 76 -6.80 -21.26 -4.78
C ALA A 76 -7.34 -20.69 -6.10
N ASP A 77 -7.70 -19.40 -6.14
CA ASP A 77 -8.13 -18.69 -7.34
C ASP A 77 -7.01 -18.47 -8.37
N GLN A 78 -5.75 -18.69 -7.99
CA GLN A 78 -4.53 -18.44 -8.79
C GLN A 78 -4.42 -17.00 -9.33
N ARG A 79 -5.12 -16.06 -8.72
CA ARG A 79 -5.16 -14.63 -9.11
C ARG A 79 -4.70 -13.73 -7.99
N THR A 80 -4.81 -14.19 -6.75
CA THR A 80 -4.48 -13.40 -5.57
C THR A 80 -3.21 -13.92 -4.91
N ILE A 81 -2.22 -13.05 -4.76
CA ILE A 81 -0.98 -13.34 -4.02
C ILE A 81 -1.04 -12.59 -2.69
N TYR A 82 -0.90 -13.33 -1.59
CA TYR A 82 -0.75 -12.77 -0.26
C TYR A 82 0.73 -12.73 0.09
N PHE A 83 1.15 -11.60 0.66
CA PHE A 83 2.43 -11.47 1.32
C PHE A 83 2.15 -11.40 2.82
N ARG A 84 2.80 -12.25 3.61
CA ARG A 84 2.86 -12.03 5.06
C ARG A 84 3.98 -11.04 5.30
N LEU A 85 3.60 -9.85 5.71
CA LEU A 85 4.54 -8.84 6.15
C LEU A 85 5.08 -9.28 7.51
N ASP A 86 6.41 -9.28 7.66
CA ASP A 86 7.03 -9.51 8.96
C ASP A 86 6.62 -8.37 9.92
N PRO A 87 5.93 -8.65 11.03
CA PRO A 87 5.50 -7.61 11.97
C PRO A 87 6.68 -6.94 12.70
N ASP A 88 7.84 -7.59 12.77
CA ASP A 88 9.06 -7.05 13.39
C ASP A 88 9.93 -6.27 12.39
N ALA A 89 9.50 -6.18 11.12
CA ALA A 89 10.12 -5.36 10.10
C ALA A 89 10.02 -3.87 10.49
N ARG A 90 11.03 -3.37 11.21
CA ARG A 90 11.07 -1.97 11.66
C ARG A 90 11.14 -1.02 10.46
N TRP A 91 10.20 -0.07 10.43
CA TRP A 91 10.09 1.02 9.46
C TRP A 91 11.18 2.08 9.68
N SER A 92 12.45 1.74 9.45
CA SER A 92 13.55 2.72 9.42
C SER A 92 13.86 3.15 7.99
#